data_AF-A0A951ASJ9-F1
#
_entry.id   AF-A0A951ASJ9-F1
#
_cell.length_a   1.000
_cell.length_b   1.000
_cell.length_c   1.000
_cell.angle_alpha   90.00
_cell.angle_beta   90.00
_cell.angle_gamma   90.00
#
_symmetry.space_group_name_H-M   'P 1'
#
loop_
_entity.id
_entity.type
_entity.pdbx_description
1 polymer ?
#
loop_
_entity_poly.entity_id
_entity_poly.type
_entity_poly.pdbx_seq_one_letter_code
_entity_poly.pdbx_strand_id
1 'polypeptide(L)'
;MAIVTLGEGYHNFHHEFQYDYRNGVKPWQFDPTKWAIWTLSKLGLAGKLRRVPEQKIILAELAEAHRRLDTSLAGGGLTETAAATLAAARTRLEAIEKQWIEKKREQFEWTREKLIMLRNETRAAIRTLHQLGLGESEGA
;
A
#
# COMPACT_ATOMS: atom_id res chain seq x y z
N MET A 1 16.68 -10.23 -27.18
CA MET A 1 15.70 -11.34 -27.12
C MET A 1 15.35 -11.57 -25.65
N ALA A 2 14.60 -10.66 -25.03
CA ALA A 2 13.15 -10.75 -25.05
C ALA A 2 12.68 -12.13 -24.57
N ILE A 3 12.65 -12.32 -23.24
CA ILE A 3 11.47 -12.95 -22.63
C ILE A 3 10.51 -11.78 -22.30
N VAL A 4 10.13 -11.12 -23.40
CA VAL A 4 9.00 -10.22 -23.65
C VAL A 4 7.84 -10.59 -22.71
N THR A 5 7.36 -9.84 -21.72
CA THR A 5 7.07 -8.40 -21.59
C THR A 5 7.03 -7.99 -20.10
N LEU A 6 7.97 -8.46 -19.27
CA LEU A 6 7.99 -8.23 -17.82
C LEU A 6 9.05 -7.20 -17.34
N GLY A 7 9.59 -6.40 -18.26
CA GLY A 7 10.66 -5.43 -17.98
C GLY A 7 10.23 -3.98 -17.74
N GLU A 8 9.06 -3.56 -18.23
CA GLU A 8 8.59 -2.18 -18.04
C GLU A 8 7.93 -1.95 -16.68
N GLY A 9 7.21 -2.95 -16.15
CA GLY A 9 6.70 -2.89 -14.78
C GLY A 9 7.82 -2.93 -13.72
N TYR A 10 8.93 -3.59 -14.02
CA TYR A 10 10.10 -3.69 -13.14
C TYR A 10 10.88 -2.37 -13.05
N HIS A 11 11.12 -1.72 -14.19
CA HIS A 11 11.74 -0.39 -14.22
C HIS A 11 10.82 0.70 -13.66
N ASN A 12 9.50 0.64 -13.88
CA ASN A 12 8.55 1.53 -13.20
C ASN A 12 8.56 1.32 -11.68
N PHE A 13 8.66 0.07 -11.19
CA PHE A 13 8.73 -0.21 -9.76
C PHE A 13 10.01 0.34 -9.11
N HIS A 14 11.16 0.21 -9.78
CA HIS A 14 12.44 0.72 -9.26
C HIS A 14 12.52 2.26 -9.28
N HIS A 15 11.85 2.92 -10.23
CA HIS A 15 11.72 4.38 -10.27
C HIS A 15 10.64 4.93 -9.30
N GLU A 16 9.57 4.18 -9.04
CA GLU A 16 8.45 4.59 -8.17
C GLU A 16 8.69 4.27 -6.67
N PHE A 17 9.58 3.32 -6.38
CA PHE A 17 9.86 2.85 -5.02
C PHE A 17 11.35 2.75 -4.67
N GLN A 18 12.10 3.82 -4.96
CA GLN A 18 13.55 3.94 -4.68
C GLN A 18 13.99 3.70 -3.23
N TYR A 19 13.03 3.58 -2.29
CA TYR A 19 13.29 3.34 -0.88
C TYR A 19 13.09 1.88 -0.43
N ASP A 20 12.66 0.93 -1.28
CA ASP A 20 12.70 -0.50 -0.92
C ASP A 20 14.13 -1.02 -1.08
N TYR A 21 14.67 -1.66 -0.06
CA TYR A 21 16.00 -2.28 -0.16
C TYR A 21 16.01 -3.56 -1.02
N ARG A 22 14.84 -4.05 -1.46
CA ARG A 22 14.70 -5.26 -2.30
C ARG A 22 14.52 -4.88 -3.77
N ASN A 23 15.23 -5.59 -4.64
CA ASN A 23 15.03 -5.57 -6.08
C ASN A 23 13.83 -6.44 -6.51
N GLY A 24 13.37 -7.37 -5.66
CA GLY A 24 12.16 -8.17 -5.90
C GLY A 24 11.25 -8.26 -4.66
N VAL A 25 9.99 -7.86 -4.81
CA VAL A 25 9.00 -7.83 -3.72
C VAL A 25 8.59 -9.23 -3.27
N LYS A 26 8.51 -10.19 -4.20
CA LYS A 26 8.00 -11.55 -3.93
C LYS A 26 9.13 -12.47 -3.45
N PRO A 27 8.86 -13.42 -2.53
CA PRO A 27 9.90 -14.25 -1.91
C PRO A 27 10.60 -15.20 -2.89
N TRP A 28 9.94 -15.58 -3.99
CA TRP A 28 10.51 -16.44 -5.04
C TRP A 28 11.32 -15.69 -6.11
N GLN A 29 11.37 -14.35 -6.08
CA GLN A 29 12.18 -13.57 -7.01
C GLN A 29 13.65 -13.64 -6.58
N PHE A 30 14.49 -14.16 -7.48
CA PHE A 30 15.94 -14.23 -7.31
C PHE A 30 16.49 -12.81 -7.19
N ASP A 31 17.01 -12.47 -6.00
CA ASP A 31 17.45 -11.14 -5.65
C ASP A 31 18.71 -11.25 -4.77
N PRO A 32 19.90 -11.33 -5.38
CA PRO A 32 21.15 -11.45 -4.64
C PRO A 32 21.42 -10.23 -3.74
N THR A 33 20.90 -9.06 -4.10
CA THR A 33 21.01 -7.81 -3.31
C THR A 33 20.19 -7.89 -2.02
N LYS A 34 18.97 -8.47 -2.06
CA LYS A 34 18.13 -8.75 -0.87
C LYS A 34 18.86 -9.65 0.13
N TRP A 35 19.54 -10.70 -0.33
CA TRP A 35 20.29 -11.60 0.55
C TRP A 35 21.53 -10.93 1.13
N ALA A 36 22.28 -10.17 0.32
CA ALA A 36 23.45 -9.42 0.79
C ALA A 36 23.08 -8.38 1.87
N ILE A 37 22.04 -7.58 1.63
CA ILE A 37 21.56 -6.57 2.59
C ILE A 37 20.97 -7.22 3.85
N TRP A 38 20.28 -8.36 3.72
CA TRP A 38 19.79 -9.11 4.87
C TRP A 38 20.93 -9.65 5.74
N THR A 39 21.98 -10.20 5.15
CA THR A 39 23.18 -10.67 5.87
C THR A 39 23.90 -9.51 6.55
N LEU A 40 24.09 -8.38 5.84
CA LEU A 40 24.69 -7.18 6.42
C LEU A 40 23.85 -6.61 7.57
N SER A 41 22.52 -6.71 7.49
CA SER A 41 21.63 -6.31 8.58
C SER A 41 21.77 -7.22 9.81
N LYS A 42 21.94 -8.53 9.61
CA LYS A 42 22.18 -9.48 10.71
C LYS A 42 23.53 -9.29 11.38
N LEU A 43 24.52 -8.78 10.64
CA LEU A 43 25.84 -8.43 11.17
C LEU A 43 25.90 -7.03 11.80
N GLY A 44 24.78 -6.30 11.86
CA GLY A 44 24.72 -4.95 12.43
C GLY A 44 25.30 -3.84 11.55
N LEU A 45 25.70 -4.18 10.32
CA LEU A 45 26.32 -3.27 9.34
C LEU A 45 25.28 -2.51 8.52
N ALA A 46 24.02 -2.95 8.52
CA ALA A 46 22.90 -2.26 7.86
C ALA A 46 21.67 -2.17 8.77
N GLY A 47 21.22 -0.94 9.04
CA GLY A 47 20.01 -0.63 9.81
C GLY A 47 18.99 0.18 9.00
N LYS A 48 17.73 0.27 9.48
CA LYS A 48 16.62 1.03 8.86
C LYS A 48 16.20 0.56 7.46
N LEU A 49 16.11 -0.75 7.25
CA LEU A 49 15.57 -1.34 6.03
C LEU A 49 14.13 -0.88 5.79
N ARG A 50 13.91 -0.07 4.76
CA ARG A 50 12.58 0.41 4.35
C ARG A 50 11.97 -0.57 3.36
N ARG A 51 10.70 -0.91 3.55
CA ARG A 51 9.93 -1.79 2.67
C ARG A 51 8.74 -1.00 2.12
N VAL A 52 8.41 -1.25 0.86
CA VAL A 52 7.18 -0.73 0.27
C VAL A 52 5.99 -1.41 0.96
N PRO A 53 4.99 -0.65 1.42
CA PRO A 53 3.77 -1.21 1.94
C PRO A 53 3.11 -2.11 0.88
N GLU A 54 2.69 -3.31 1.29
CA GLU A 54 2.02 -4.28 0.41
C GLU A 54 0.85 -3.68 -0.36
N GLN A 55 0.14 -2.74 0.26
CA GLN A 55 -0.96 -2.00 -0.35
C GLN A 55 -0.53 -1.26 -1.63
N LYS A 56 0.64 -0.64 -1.64
CA LYS A 56 1.13 0.07 -2.84
C LYS A 56 1.48 -0.88 -3.97
N ILE A 57 2.01 -2.07 -3.63
CA ILE A 57 2.31 -3.12 -4.62
C ILE A 57 1.01 -3.61 -5.27
N ILE A 58 -0.01 -3.91 -4.46
CA ILE A 58 -1.31 -4.37 -4.97
C ILE A 58 -1.97 -3.32 -5.87
N LEU A 59 -1.90 -2.03 -5.52
CA LEU A 59 -2.44 -0.95 -6.35
C LEU A 59 -1.70 -0.82 -7.69
N ALA A 60 -0.38 -1.00 -7.70
CA ALA A 60 0.40 -1.01 -8.93
C ALA A 60 0.06 -2.23 -9.81
N GLU A 61 -0.13 -3.41 -9.21
CA GLU A 61 -0.59 -4.61 -9.92
C GLU A 61 -2.00 -4.41 -10.51
N LEU A 62 -2.90 -3.74 -9.79
CA LEU A 62 -4.24 -3.39 -10.26
C LEU A 62 -4.19 -2.45 -11.46
N ALA A 63 -3.38 -1.38 -11.40
CA ALA A 63 -3.23 -0.43 -12.49
C ALA A 63 -2.69 -1.09 -13.77
N GLU A 64 -1.69 -1.96 -13.65
CA GLU A 64 -1.16 -2.71 -14.79
C GLU A 64 -2.20 -3.72 -15.32
N ALA A 65 -3.00 -4.35 -14.46
CA ALA A 65 -4.09 -5.21 -14.89
C ALA A 65 -5.13 -4.44 -15.73
N HIS A 66 -5.56 -3.25 -15.29
CA HIS A 66 -6.45 -2.39 -16.07
C HIS A 66 -5.84 -2.03 -17.44
N ARG A 67 -4.58 -1.60 -17.47
CA ARG A 67 -3.89 -1.24 -18.73
C ARG A 67 -3.86 -2.40 -19.72
N ARG A 68 -3.59 -3.62 -19.25
CA ARG A 68 -3.55 -4.83 -20.09
C ARG A 68 -4.91 -5.22 -20.62
N LEU A 69 -5.95 -5.15 -19.78
CA LEU A 69 -7.32 -5.40 -20.20
C LEU A 69 -7.76 -4.41 -21.28
N ASP A 70 -7.48 -3.12 -21.10
CA ASP A 70 -7.83 -2.06 -22.05
C ASP A 70 -7.11 -2.22 -23.38
N THR A 71 -5.81 -2.52 -23.34
CA THR A 71 -5.02 -2.80 -24.54
C THR A 71 -5.57 -4.00 -25.31
N SER A 72 -5.96 -5.06 -24.58
CA SER A 72 -6.50 -6.29 -25.19
C SER A 72 -7.89 -6.07 -25.81
N LEU A 73 -8.75 -5.29 -25.15
CA LEU A 73 -10.07 -4.92 -25.67
C LEU A 73 -9.97 -4.00 -26.89
N ALA A 74 -9.00 -3.08 -26.92
CA ALA A 74 -8.77 -2.17 -28.04
C ALA A 74 -8.08 -2.85 -29.25
N GLY A 75 -7.27 -3.89 -29.01
CA GLY A 75 -6.47 -4.56 -30.04
C GLY A 75 -7.27 -5.36 -31.09
N GLY A 76 -8.55 -5.62 -30.83
CA GLY A 76 -9.39 -6.41 -31.74
C GLY A 76 -8.96 -7.89 -31.85
N GLY A 77 -9.63 -8.65 -32.71
CA GLY A 77 -9.30 -10.08 -32.94
C GLY A 77 -9.76 -11.05 -31.84
N LEU A 78 -10.51 -10.55 -30.85
CA LEU A 78 -11.15 -11.37 -29.83
C LEU A 78 -12.49 -11.92 -30.33
N THR A 79 -12.82 -13.15 -29.92
CA THR A 79 -14.20 -13.63 -30.04
C THR A 79 -15.12 -12.81 -29.13
N GLU A 80 -16.42 -12.74 -29.45
CA GLU A 80 -17.41 -12.04 -28.64
C GLU A 80 -17.38 -12.52 -27.17
N THR A 81 -17.27 -13.84 -26.97
CA THR A 81 -17.17 -14.44 -25.62
C THR A 81 -15.90 -14.01 -24.88
N ALA A 82 -14.76 -13.92 -25.57
CA ALA A 82 -13.51 -13.48 -24.97
C ALA A 82 -13.57 -11.99 -24.59
N ALA A 83 -14.10 -11.14 -25.48
CA ALA A 83 -14.30 -9.72 -25.20
C ALA A 83 -15.24 -9.50 -24.02
N ALA A 84 -16.37 -10.23 -23.96
CA ALA A 84 -17.30 -10.18 -22.83
C ALA A 84 -16.65 -10.63 -21.51
N THR A 85 -15.81 -11.66 -21.55
CA THR A 85 -15.10 -12.16 -20.37
C THR A 85 -14.10 -11.12 -19.82
N LEU A 86 -13.32 -10.47 -20.70
CA LEU A 86 -12.37 -9.44 -20.31
C LEU A 86 -13.08 -8.17 -19.80
N ALA A 87 -14.17 -7.76 -20.45
CA ALA A 87 -15.00 -6.64 -19.98
C ALA A 87 -15.58 -6.94 -18.58
N ALA A 88 -16.10 -8.14 -18.35
CA ALA A 88 -16.57 -8.55 -17.04
C ALA A 88 -15.46 -8.57 -15.97
N ALA A 89 -14.25 -9.02 -16.34
CA ALA A 89 -13.10 -8.97 -15.44
C ALA A 89 -12.73 -7.53 -15.06
N ARG A 90 -12.73 -6.60 -16.01
CA ARG A 90 -12.51 -5.17 -15.78
C ARG A 90 -13.53 -4.60 -14.82
N THR A 91 -14.83 -4.81 -15.07
CA THR A 91 -15.89 -4.32 -14.18
C THR A 91 -15.76 -4.85 -12.75
N ARG A 92 -15.34 -6.11 -12.57
CA ARG A 92 -15.09 -6.67 -11.23
C ARG A 92 -13.93 -5.96 -10.52
N LEU A 93 -12.84 -5.68 -11.22
CA LEU A 93 -11.70 -4.97 -10.65
C LEU A 93 -12.07 -3.54 -10.24
N GLU A 94 -12.76 -2.80 -11.10
CA GLU A 94 -13.27 -1.45 -10.82
C GLU A 94 -14.23 -1.44 -9.61
N ALA A 95 -15.10 -2.45 -9.49
CA ALA A 95 -16.00 -2.58 -8.37
C ALA A 95 -15.27 -2.83 -7.05
N ILE A 96 -14.25 -3.70 -7.05
CA ILE A 96 -13.42 -3.98 -5.87
C ILE A 96 -12.64 -2.73 -5.46
N GLU A 97 -12.03 -2.03 -6.41
CA GLU A 97 -11.29 -0.78 -6.16
C GLU A 97 -12.19 0.27 -5.51
N LYS A 98 -13.40 0.48 -6.06
CA LYS A 98 -14.37 1.42 -5.52
C LYS A 98 -14.78 1.08 -4.09
N GLN A 99 -15.06 -0.20 -3.81
CA GLN A 99 -15.39 -0.65 -2.46
C GLN A 99 -14.24 -0.41 -1.48
N TRP A 100 -13.01 -0.68 -1.91
CA TRP A 100 -11.82 -0.46 -1.09
C TRP A 100 -11.60 1.03 -0.79
N ILE A 101 -11.74 1.92 -1.79
CA ILE A 101 -11.63 3.37 -1.61
C ILE A 101 -12.67 3.87 -0.61
N GLU A 102 -13.92 3.40 -0.73
CA GLU A 102 -15.00 3.81 0.17
C GLU A 102 -14.70 3.37 1.61
N LYS A 103 -14.37 2.09 1.81
CA LYS A 103 -14.02 1.56 3.14
C LYS A 103 -12.80 2.26 3.75
N LYS A 104 -11.82 2.63 2.93
CA LYS A 104 -10.66 3.40 3.38
C LYS A 104 -11.03 4.81 3.82
N ARG A 105 -11.92 5.47 3.09
CA ARG A 105 -12.45 6.79 3.47
C ARG A 105 -13.22 6.72 4.78
N GLU A 106 -14.15 5.77 4.91
CA GLU A 106 -14.90 5.52 6.15
C GLU A 106 -13.96 5.29 7.34
N GLN A 107 -12.94 4.43 7.17
CA GLN A 107 -11.96 4.13 8.20
C GLN A 107 -11.17 5.39 8.62
N PHE A 108 -10.79 6.22 7.66
CA PHE A 108 -10.05 7.45 7.92
C PHE A 108 -10.89 8.47 8.68
N GLU A 109 -12.12 8.74 8.22
CA GLU A 109 -13.03 9.67 8.90
C GLU A 109 -13.35 9.19 10.31
N TRP A 110 -13.65 7.89 10.49
CA TRP A 110 -13.89 7.31 11.81
C TRP A 110 -12.68 7.48 12.73
N THR A 111 -11.47 7.18 12.23
CA THR A 111 -10.23 7.32 13.00
C THR A 111 -10.01 8.76 13.44
N ARG A 112 -10.19 9.70 12.50
CA ARG A 112 -10.06 11.13 12.75
C ARG A 112 -11.06 11.61 13.80
N GLU A 113 -12.32 11.22 13.68
CA GLU A 113 -13.38 11.56 14.63
C GLU A 113 -13.05 11.05 16.04
N LYS A 114 -12.66 9.77 16.17
CA LYS A 114 -12.30 9.17 17.46
C LYS A 114 -11.07 9.79 18.10
N LEU A 115 -10.06 10.17 17.31
CA LEU A 115 -8.90 10.88 17.84
C LEU A 115 -9.28 12.27 18.40
N ILE A 116 -10.17 13.00 17.72
CA ILE A 116 -10.68 14.28 18.21
C ILE A 116 -11.46 14.08 19.52
N MET A 117 -12.33 13.07 19.57
CA MET A 117 -13.10 12.72 20.75
C MET A 117 -12.19 12.36 21.93
N LEU A 118 -11.24 11.45 21.74
CA LEU A 118 -10.26 11.05 22.75
C LEU A 118 -9.50 12.26 23.30
N ARG A 119 -8.96 13.10 22.41
CA ARG A 119 -8.25 14.32 22.82
C ARG A 119 -9.12 15.24 23.66
N ASN A 120 -10.39 15.41 23.28
CA ASN A 120 -11.32 16.29 23.98
C ASN A 120 -11.68 15.73 25.36
N GLU A 121 -11.98 14.44 25.45
CA GLU A 121 -12.27 13.72 26.70
C GLU A 121 -11.06 13.73 27.65
N THR A 122 -9.86 13.45 27.16
CA THR A 122 -8.63 13.53 27.97
C THR A 122 -8.45 14.93 28.55
N ARG A 123 -8.63 15.98 27.74
CA ARG A 123 -8.54 17.37 28.22
C ARG A 123 -9.64 17.70 29.23
N ALA A 124 -10.85 17.20 29.03
CA ALA A 124 -11.95 17.37 29.98
C ALA A 124 -11.63 16.73 31.32
N ALA A 125 -11.16 15.47 31.31
CA ALA A 125 -10.76 14.74 32.51
C ALA A 125 -9.65 15.46 33.29
N ILE A 126 -8.59 15.92 32.61
CA ILE A 126 -7.51 16.69 33.24
C ILE A 126 -8.04 18.00 33.87
N ARG A 127 -8.93 18.73 33.18
CA ARG A 127 -9.56 19.93 33.74
C ARG A 127 -10.38 19.61 34.99
N THR A 128 -11.12 18.49 35.00
CA THR A 128 -11.88 18.05 36.16
C THR A 128 -10.97 17.70 37.34
N LEU A 129 -9.85 17.00 37.11
CA LEU A 129 -8.85 16.74 38.16
C LEU A 129 -8.33 18.03 38.78
N HIS A 130 -8.00 19.02 37.94
CA HIS A 130 -7.55 20.33 38.41
C HIS A 130 -8.63 21.08 39.21
N GLN A 131 -9.90 21.02 38.78
CA GLN A 131 -11.03 21.61 39.51
C GLN A 131 -11.28 20.96 40.87
N LEU A 132 -11.01 19.66 41.00
CA LEU A 132 -11.14 18.90 42.25
C LEU A 132 -9.91 19.03 43.16
N GLY A 133 -8.88 19.77 42.76
CA GLY A 133 -7.63 19.90 43.51
C GLY A 133 -6.79 18.61 43.54
N LEU A 134 -7.03 17.69 42.59
CA LEU A 134 -6.37 16.39 42.48
C LEU A 134 -5.28 16.35 41.40
N GLY A 135 -4.91 17.51 40.83
CA GLY A 135 -3.78 17.63 39.91
C GLY A 135 -2.48 17.72 40.71
N GLU A 136 -1.47 16.91 40.35
CA GLU A 136 -0.17 16.93 41.00
C GLU A 136 0.30 18.38 41.16
N SER A 137 0.59 18.76 42.41
CA SER A 137 1.54 19.81 42.68
C SER A 137 2.85 19.36 42.05
N GLU A 138 3.20 19.87 40.87
CA GLU A 138 4.58 19.84 40.41
C GLU A 138 5.41 20.61 41.47
N GLY A 139 5.92 19.84 42.44
CA GLY A 139 6.93 20.28 43.36
C GLY A 139 8.28 20.27 42.64
N ALA A 140 9.01 21.38 42.81
CA ALA A 140 10.45 21.57 42.68
C ALA A 140 11.13 21.25 41.34
#